data_AF-A0A939X1U1-F1
#
_entry.id   AF-A0A939X1U1-F1
#
_cell.length_a   1.000
_cell.length_b   1.000
_cell.length_c   1.000
_cell.angle_alpha   90.00
_cell.angle_beta   90.00
_cell.angle_gamma   90.00
#
_symmetry.space_group_name_H-M   'P 1'
#
loop_
_entity.id
_entity.type
_entity.pdbx_description
1 polymer ?
#
loop_
_entity_poly.entity_id
_entity_poly.type
_entity_poly.pdbx_seq_one_letter_code
_entity_poly.pdbx_strand_id
1 'polypeptide(L)'
;MCIDILSQSDNCQESQNMFREAKSVPELVAAWQRFWAGVLHEVPEQVITAFSKLYPVYRSDIIRAGVYYNESPITNSGGMVLVGDKPEGVAINPVVITGRHRIYVLGDMPVTVDDNCSVHVAADRADVIVKGHARAVIEQGKLTARDFAFVSGKGNITCYDAATLYVNGGRLDDHGHMEIVASGDAMVYSFTNRRITVQANAKLYYKQQ
;
A
#
# COMPACT_ATOMS: atom_id res chain seq x y z
N MET A 1 -15.39 17.46 14.73
CA MET A 1 -14.17 17.00 15.44
C MET A 1 -13.30 16.01 14.65
N CYS A 2 -13.75 15.39 13.55
CA CYS A 2 -12.85 14.84 12.51
C CYS A 2 -12.37 15.92 11.51
N ILE A 3 -13.02 17.08 11.52
CA ILE A 3 -12.90 18.16 10.53
C ILE A 3 -11.55 18.89 10.65
N ASP A 4 -11.04 19.11 11.87
CA ASP A 4 -9.88 19.98 12.10
C ASP A 4 -8.54 19.35 11.72
N ILE A 5 -8.44 18.01 11.71
CA ILE A 5 -7.21 17.31 11.32
C ILE A 5 -7.14 17.17 9.79
N LEU A 6 -8.29 17.07 9.12
CA LEU A 6 -8.38 16.88 7.66
C LEU A 6 -8.45 18.19 6.88
N SER A 7 -8.81 19.29 7.53
CA SER A 7 -8.71 20.62 6.94
C SER A 7 -7.28 21.17 6.87
N GLN A 8 -6.30 20.44 7.43
CA GLN A 8 -4.88 20.83 7.42
C GLN A 8 -4.10 20.30 6.22
N SER A 9 -4.72 19.52 5.34
CA SER A 9 -4.14 19.22 4.03
C SER A 9 -4.16 20.48 3.17
N ASP A 10 -3.06 20.77 2.48
CA ASP A 10 -2.99 21.75 1.37
C ASP A 10 -3.86 21.36 0.15
N ASN A 11 -4.77 20.39 0.32
CA ASN A 11 -5.82 20.10 -0.65
C ASN A 11 -6.63 21.37 -0.98
N CYS A 12 -7.11 21.44 -2.22
CA CYS A 12 -7.87 22.58 -2.74
C CYS A 12 -9.02 23.02 -1.80
N GLN A 13 -9.33 24.32 -1.77
CA GLN A 13 -10.40 24.93 -0.95
C GLN A 13 -11.73 24.16 -0.98
N GLU A 14 -12.03 23.52 -2.11
CA GLU A 14 -13.22 22.67 -2.29
C GLU A 14 -13.25 21.47 -1.33
N SER A 15 -12.12 20.80 -1.13
CA SER A 15 -12.01 19.66 -0.21
C SER A 15 -12.24 20.08 1.23
N GLN A 16 -11.64 21.19 1.66
CA GLN A 16 -11.78 21.72 3.01
C GLN A 16 -13.23 22.12 3.28
N ASN A 17 -13.91 22.71 2.30
CA ASN A 17 -15.33 23.05 2.40
C ASN A 17 -16.19 21.79 2.53
N MET A 18 -15.97 20.77 1.70
CA MET A 18 -16.72 19.51 1.78
C MET A 18 -16.50 18.77 3.12
N PHE A 19 -15.28 18.80 3.67
CA PHE A 19 -15.04 18.22 5.01
C PHE A 19 -15.72 19.02 6.12
N ARG A 20 -15.77 20.35 6.02
CA ARG A 20 -16.47 21.21 6.98
C ARG A 20 -17.98 21.06 6.91
N GLU A 21 -18.52 20.83 5.72
CA GLU A 21 -19.96 20.69 5.47
C GLU A 21 -20.50 19.31 5.82
N ALA A 22 -19.64 18.28 5.95
CA ALA A 22 -20.03 16.93 6.30
C ALA A 22 -20.68 16.89 7.70
N LYS A 23 -21.93 16.45 7.77
CA LYS A 23 -22.74 16.32 8.99
C LYS A 23 -22.81 14.88 9.49
N SER A 24 -22.33 13.93 8.70
CA SER A 24 -22.32 12.51 9.04
C SER A 24 -21.03 11.81 8.62
N VAL A 25 -20.70 10.67 9.25
CA VAL A 25 -19.54 9.85 8.88
C VAL A 25 -19.60 9.38 7.41
N PRO A 26 -20.75 8.95 6.85
CA PRO A 26 -20.84 8.63 5.42
C PRO A 26 -20.51 9.81 4.50
N GLU A 27 -20.98 11.02 4.81
CA GLU A 27 -20.65 12.22 4.01
C GLU A 27 -19.16 12.56 4.08
N LEU A 28 -18.54 12.40 5.26
CA LEU A 28 -17.10 12.56 5.44
C LEU A 28 -16.31 11.55 4.61
N VAL A 29 -16.73 10.27 4.62
CA VAL A 29 -16.08 9.22 3.83
C VAL A 29 -16.28 9.43 2.33
N ALA A 30 -17.45 9.93 1.90
CA ALA A 30 -17.68 10.28 0.51
C ALA A 30 -16.76 11.43 0.04
N ALA A 31 -16.59 12.47 0.87
CA ALA A 31 -15.62 13.54 0.61
C ALA A 31 -14.19 12.98 0.53
N TRP A 32 -13.83 12.05 1.43
CA TRP A 32 -12.53 11.37 1.37
C TRP A 32 -12.32 10.59 0.08
N GLN A 33 -13.28 9.77 -0.33
CA GLN A 33 -13.17 8.99 -1.57
C GLN A 33 -12.98 9.91 -2.78
N ARG A 34 -13.56 11.12 -2.76
CA ARG A 34 -13.43 12.12 -3.82
C ARG A 34 -12.04 12.77 -3.89
N PHE A 35 -11.43 13.09 -2.74
CA PHE A 35 -10.12 13.75 -2.67
C PHE A 35 -8.98 12.82 -2.26
N TRP A 36 -9.20 11.52 -2.44
CA TRP A 36 -8.38 10.45 -1.85
C TRP A 36 -6.91 10.52 -2.24
N ALA A 37 -6.60 10.84 -3.51
CA ALA A 37 -5.23 10.94 -3.98
C ALA A 37 -4.45 12.06 -3.27
N GLY A 38 -5.03 13.26 -3.14
CA GLY A 38 -4.38 14.36 -2.44
C GLY A 38 -4.19 14.06 -0.94
N VAL A 39 -5.22 13.50 -0.30
CA VAL A 39 -5.18 13.12 1.12
C VAL A 39 -4.06 12.11 1.43
N LEU A 40 -3.83 11.13 0.56
CA LEU A 40 -2.83 10.10 0.81
C LEU A 40 -1.40 10.49 0.46
N HIS A 41 -1.21 11.31 -0.57
CA HIS A 41 0.13 11.67 -1.04
C HIS A 41 0.68 12.95 -0.39
N GLU A 42 -0.18 13.87 0.06
CA GLU A 42 0.26 15.16 0.62
C GLU A 42 0.39 15.12 2.15
N VAL A 43 -0.47 14.37 2.84
CA VAL A 43 -0.56 14.37 4.31
C VAL A 43 -0.75 12.97 4.94
N PRO A 44 0.08 11.97 4.58
CA PRO A 44 -0.11 10.59 5.05
C PRO A 44 -0.02 10.45 6.59
N GLU A 45 0.87 11.19 7.25
CA GLU A 45 1.06 11.11 8.72
C GLU A 45 -0.15 11.66 9.50
N GLN A 46 -0.75 12.76 9.02
CA GLN A 46 -1.96 13.32 9.61
C GLN A 46 -3.13 12.32 9.49
N VAL A 47 -3.23 11.63 8.36
CA VAL A 47 -4.25 10.59 8.13
C VAL A 47 -4.06 9.44 9.11
N ILE A 48 -2.85 8.88 9.23
CA ILE A 48 -2.57 7.78 10.17
C ILE A 48 -2.90 8.20 11.60
N THR A 49 -2.48 9.40 12.01
CA THR A 49 -2.74 9.93 13.36
C THR A 49 -4.22 10.13 13.64
N ALA A 50 -4.99 10.60 12.64
CA ALA A 50 -6.43 10.76 12.77
C ALA A 50 -7.11 9.40 12.93
N PHE A 51 -6.78 8.44 12.05
CA PHE A 51 -7.37 7.11 12.07
C PHE A 51 -7.01 6.34 13.34
N SER A 52 -5.77 6.39 13.81
CA SER A 52 -5.39 5.70 15.06
C SER A 52 -6.21 6.16 16.27
N LYS A 53 -6.56 7.46 16.34
CA LYS A 53 -7.38 8.04 17.42
C LYS A 53 -8.87 7.81 17.23
N LEU A 54 -9.38 7.97 16.02
CA LEU A 54 -10.81 8.07 15.75
C LEU A 54 -11.43 6.73 15.34
N TYR A 55 -10.66 5.84 14.72
CA TYR A 55 -11.17 4.56 14.24
C TYR A 55 -11.76 3.70 15.36
N PRO A 56 -11.15 3.57 16.56
CA PRO A 56 -11.76 2.80 17.65
C PRO A 56 -13.13 3.35 18.10
N VAL A 57 -13.34 4.66 17.99
CA VAL A 57 -14.57 5.34 18.41
C VAL A 57 -15.68 5.22 17.36
N TYR A 58 -15.32 5.37 16.07
CA TYR A 58 -16.28 5.41 14.95
C TYR A 58 -16.24 4.16 14.06
N ARG A 59 -15.64 3.07 14.55
CA ARG A 59 -15.37 1.83 13.78
C ARG A 59 -16.56 1.37 12.97
N SER A 60 -17.72 1.22 13.60
CA SER A 60 -18.94 0.72 12.95
C SER A 60 -19.41 1.62 11.80
N ASP A 61 -19.32 2.94 11.96
CA ASP A 61 -19.75 3.88 10.93
C ASP A 61 -18.76 3.95 9.77
N ILE A 62 -17.46 3.85 10.06
CA ILE A 62 -16.39 3.84 9.05
C ILE A 62 -16.42 2.53 8.23
N ILE A 63 -16.60 1.39 8.89
CA ILE A 63 -16.76 0.09 8.22
C ILE A 63 -18.02 0.08 7.35
N ARG A 64 -19.14 0.63 7.84
CA ARG A 64 -20.37 0.75 7.03
C ARG A 64 -20.18 1.59 5.78
N ALA A 65 -19.24 2.53 5.80
CA ALA A 65 -18.85 3.33 4.64
C ALA A 65 -17.80 2.64 3.74
N GLY A 66 -17.43 1.39 4.04
CA GLY A 66 -16.53 0.56 3.23
C GLY A 66 -15.05 0.82 3.47
N VAL A 67 -14.68 1.43 4.60
CA VAL A 67 -13.29 1.72 4.96
C VAL A 67 -12.87 0.92 6.19
N TYR A 68 -11.68 0.35 6.12
CA TYR A 68 -11.08 -0.47 7.17
C TYR A 68 -9.71 0.11 7.54
N TYR A 69 -9.32 0.03 8.81
CA TYR A 69 -8.03 0.54 9.28
C TYR A 69 -7.34 -0.51 10.14
N ASN A 70 -6.15 -0.94 9.73
CA ASN A 70 -5.36 -1.99 10.39
C ASN A 70 -6.13 -3.31 10.64
N GLU A 71 -7.17 -3.58 9.84
CA GLU A 71 -7.97 -4.79 9.94
C GLU A 71 -8.41 -5.29 8.57
N SER A 72 -8.70 -6.59 8.49
CA SER A 72 -9.16 -7.23 7.26
C SER A 72 -10.66 -7.00 7.06
N PRO A 73 -11.11 -6.65 5.84
CA PRO A 73 -12.52 -6.57 5.52
C PRO A 73 -13.24 -7.90 5.78
N ILE A 74 -14.44 -7.83 6.37
CA ILE A 74 -15.31 -9.01 6.57
C ILE A 74 -15.93 -9.46 5.24
N THR A 75 -16.05 -8.53 4.28
CA THR A 75 -16.67 -8.75 2.98
C THR A 75 -15.62 -8.89 1.90
N ASN A 76 -15.80 -9.85 0.98
CA ASN A 76 -14.96 -9.95 -0.23
C ASN A 76 -15.32 -8.92 -1.32
N SER A 77 -16.38 -8.13 -1.09
CA SER A 77 -16.83 -7.06 -1.99
C SER A 77 -16.00 -5.80 -1.79
N GLY A 78 -15.65 -5.14 -2.90
CA GLY A 78 -14.77 -3.98 -2.97
C GLY A 78 -14.87 -3.00 -1.80
N GLY A 79 -13.75 -2.82 -1.12
CA GLY A 79 -13.59 -1.95 0.04
C GLY A 79 -12.17 -1.39 0.10
N MET A 80 -11.99 -0.39 0.94
CA MET A 80 -10.72 0.32 1.09
C MET A 80 -10.09 -0.01 2.43
N VAL A 81 -8.82 -0.41 2.43
CA VAL A 81 -8.08 -0.71 3.65
C VAL A 81 -6.92 0.26 3.78
N LEU A 82 -6.86 0.94 4.91
CA LEU A 82 -5.74 1.75 5.33
C LEU A 82 -4.89 0.94 6.30
N VAL A 83 -3.60 0.87 6.03
CA VAL A 83 -2.62 0.22 6.89
C VAL A 83 -1.70 1.32 7.44
N GLY A 84 -1.91 1.67 8.70
CA GLY A 84 -1.14 2.65 9.43
C GLY A 84 -0.03 2.01 10.27
N ASP A 85 0.42 2.70 11.30
CA ASP A 85 1.46 2.18 12.19
C ASP A 85 0.94 1.05 13.09
N LYS A 86 1.88 0.23 13.53
CA LYS A 86 1.70 -0.79 14.53
C LYS A 86 1.41 -0.13 15.90
N PRO A 87 0.33 -0.51 16.59
CA PRO A 87 0.11 -0.17 17.99
C PRO A 87 1.33 -0.51 18.88
N GLU A 88 1.78 0.47 19.67
CA GLU A 88 2.88 0.29 20.61
C GLU A 88 2.54 -0.76 21.69
N GLY A 89 3.52 -1.58 22.05
CA GLY A 89 3.40 -2.55 23.15
C GLY A 89 2.51 -3.77 22.85
N VAL A 90 1.98 -3.92 21.63
CA VAL A 90 1.15 -5.06 21.25
C VAL A 90 1.93 -6.03 20.36
N ALA A 91 1.88 -7.32 20.68
CA ALA A 91 2.30 -8.38 19.77
C ALA A 91 1.21 -8.52 18.69
N ILE A 92 1.54 -8.21 17.44
CA ILE A 92 0.55 -8.14 16.36
C ILE A 92 0.88 -9.18 15.31
N ASN A 93 -0.14 -9.96 14.96
CA ASN A 93 -0.09 -10.81 13.78
C ASN A 93 -0.26 -9.93 12.53
N PRO A 94 0.47 -10.22 11.44
CA PRO A 94 0.29 -9.49 10.19
C PRO A 94 -1.18 -9.42 9.78
N VAL A 95 -1.62 -8.26 9.29
CA VAL A 95 -2.98 -8.11 8.77
C VAL A 95 -3.06 -8.89 7.45
N VAL A 96 -3.94 -9.87 7.35
CA VAL A 96 -4.12 -10.68 6.14
C VAL A 96 -5.37 -10.19 5.40
N ILE A 97 -5.19 -9.70 4.17
CA ILE A 97 -6.27 -9.13 3.36
C ILE A 97 -6.40 -9.93 2.07
N THR A 98 -7.60 -10.45 1.81
CA THR A 98 -7.93 -11.28 0.65
C THR A 98 -9.12 -10.72 -0.11
N GLY A 99 -9.23 -11.00 -1.40
CA GLY A 99 -10.39 -10.62 -2.21
C GLY A 99 -10.11 -9.41 -3.10
N ARG A 100 -11.07 -8.48 -3.24
CA ARG A 100 -10.98 -7.39 -4.22
C ARG A 100 -10.92 -6.01 -3.54
N HIS A 101 -9.87 -5.78 -2.75
CA HIS A 101 -9.73 -4.53 -1.99
C HIS A 101 -8.69 -3.58 -2.56
N ARG A 102 -8.88 -2.29 -2.31
CA ARG A 102 -7.85 -1.26 -2.50
C ARG A 102 -7.17 -1.03 -1.16
N ILE A 103 -5.86 -1.22 -1.12
CA ILE A 103 -5.08 -1.23 0.12
C ILE A 103 -4.02 -0.15 0.02
N TYR A 104 -3.94 0.72 1.03
CA TYR A 104 -2.97 1.80 1.11
C TYR A 104 -2.12 1.59 2.36
N VAL A 105 -0.84 1.33 2.16
CA VAL A 105 0.14 1.09 3.23
C VAL A 105 0.91 2.36 3.48
N LEU A 106 0.57 3.02 4.59
CA LEU A 106 1.05 4.34 4.99
C LEU A 106 1.93 4.30 6.24
N GLY A 107 1.85 3.23 7.04
CA GLY A 107 2.71 3.03 8.22
C GLY A 107 3.47 1.71 8.19
N ASP A 108 3.92 1.27 9.37
CA ASP A 108 4.81 0.12 9.56
C ASP A 108 4.10 -1.19 9.97
N MET A 109 2.76 -1.23 9.98
CA MET A 109 2.03 -2.46 10.28
C MET A 109 2.30 -3.54 9.21
N PRO A 110 2.80 -4.73 9.59
CA PRO A 110 3.02 -5.82 8.64
C PRO A 110 1.71 -6.29 8.02
N VAL A 111 1.68 -6.42 6.69
CA VAL A 111 0.48 -6.81 5.95
C VAL A 111 0.81 -7.89 4.92
N THR A 112 -0.06 -8.90 4.84
CA THR A 112 -0.06 -9.90 3.77
C THR A 112 -1.31 -9.73 2.94
N VAL A 113 -1.14 -9.61 1.64
CA VAL A 113 -2.21 -9.40 0.67
C VAL A 113 -2.22 -10.54 -0.34
N ASP A 114 -3.42 -11.02 -0.67
CA ASP A 114 -3.63 -12.11 -1.60
C ASP A 114 -4.81 -11.85 -2.55
N ASP A 115 -4.93 -12.69 -3.58
CA ASP A 115 -5.99 -12.70 -4.59
C ASP A 115 -6.04 -11.39 -5.41
N ASN A 116 -7.21 -10.81 -5.67
CA ASN A 116 -7.39 -9.72 -6.63
C ASN A 116 -7.27 -8.32 -6.00
N CYS A 117 -6.44 -8.19 -4.95
CA CYS A 117 -6.22 -6.93 -4.28
C CYS A 117 -5.31 -5.98 -5.09
N SER A 118 -5.53 -4.68 -4.89
CA SER A 118 -4.71 -3.59 -5.43
C SER A 118 -4.05 -2.86 -4.27
N VAL A 119 -2.73 -2.98 -4.14
CA VAL A 119 -1.94 -2.44 -3.03
C VAL A 119 -1.14 -1.23 -3.51
N HIS A 120 -1.12 -0.18 -2.70
CA HIS A 120 -0.26 0.96 -2.87
C HIS A 120 0.58 1.14 -1.61
N VAL A 121 1.90 1.08 -1.74
CA VAL A 121 2.85 1.12 -0.64
C VAL A 121 3.62 2.43 -0.70
N ALA A 122 3.32 3.33 0.23
CA ALA A 122 3.90 4.67 0.29
C ALA A 122 4.79 4.88 1.52
N ALA A 123 4.76 4.00 2.52
CA ALA A 123 5.57 4.14 3.73
C ALA A 123 6.99 3.59 3.57
N ASP A 124 7.99 4.33 4.05
CA ASP A 124 9.39 3.90 4.08
C ASP A 124 9.64 2.71 5.01
N ARG A 125 8.86 2.62 6.09
CA ARG A 125 8.89 1.52 7.07
C ARG A 125 7.94 0.37 6.74
N ALA A 126 7.27 0.39 5.58
CA ALA A 126 6.33 -0.65 5.20
C ALA A 126 7.02 -2.03 5.10
N ASP A 127 6.36 -3.08 5.60
CA ASP A 127 6.72 -4.49 5.38
C ASP A 127 5.50 -5.25 4.82
N VAL A 128 5.50 -5.43 3.51
CA VAL A 128 4.34 -5.93 2.76
C VAL A 128 4.68 -7.26 2.10
N ILE A 129 3.78 -8.23 2.21
CA ILE A 129 3.83 -9.46 1.40
C ILE A 129 2.65 -9.46 0.44
N VAL A 130 2.90 -9.63 -0.85
CA VAL A 130 1.87 -9.76 -1.87
C VAL A 130 1.98 -11.12 -2.56
N LYS A 131 0.84 -11.81 -2.69
CA LYS A 131 0.74 -13.20 -3.17
C LYS A 131 -0.40 -13.36 -4.17
N GLY A 132 -0.50 -14.55 -4.75
CA GLY A 132 -1.58 -14.90 -5.67
C GLY A 132 -1.59 -14.00 -6.91
N HIS A 133 -2.73 -13.39 -7.22
CA HIS A 133 -2.89 -12.46 -8.36
C HIS A 133 -2.91 -10.99 -7.95
N ALA A 134 -2.37 -10.68 -6.76
CA ALA A 134 -2.42 -9.32 -6.22
C ALA A 134 -1.54 -8.38 -7.04
N ARG A 135 -1.97 -7.13 -7.15
CA ARG A 135 -1.22 -6.07 -7.83
C ARG A 135 -0.71 -5.09 -6.79
N ALA A 136 0.57 -4.72 -6.86
CA ALA A 136 1.15 -3.74 -5.98
C ALA A 136 1.90 -2.64 -6.74
N VAL A 137 1.73 -1.42 -6.29
CA VAL A 137 2.60 -0.29 -6.62
C VAL A 137 3.37 0.08 -5.36
N ILE A 138 4.69 0.06 -5.42
CA ILE A 138 5.55 0.44 -4.30
C ILE A 138 6.34 1.70 -4.64
N GLU A 139 6.28 2.68 -3.74
CA GLU A 139 7.05 3.92 -3.85
C GLU A 139 8.29 3.92 -2.95
N GLN A 140 8.21 3.23 -1.81
CA GLN A 140 9.30 3.03 -0.85
C GLN A 140 8.96 1.91 0.14
N GLY A 141 9.92 1.57 0.99
CA GLY A 141 9.80 0.49 1.97
C GLY A 141 10.15 -0.89 1.43
N LYS A 142 9.62 -1.93 2.08
CA LYS A 142 9.93 -3.33 1.78
C LYS A 142 8.69 -4.06 1.28
N LEU A 143 8.85 -4.79 0.17
CA LEU A 143 7.80 -5.63 -0.38
C LEU A 143 8.34 -7.00 -0.80
N THR A 144 7.65 -8.06 -0.39
CA THR A 144 7.90 -9.43 -0.81
C THR A 144 6.80 -9.90 -1.77
N ALA A 145 7.15 -10.17 -3.02
CA ALA A 145 6.26 -10.71 -4.04
C ALA A 145 6.40 -12.23 -4.13
N ARG A 146 5.27 -12.95 -4.18
CA ARG A 146 5.24 -14.43 -4.34
C ARG A 146 4.19 -14.86 -5.34
N ASP A 147 4.23 -16.14 -5.70
CA ASP A 147 3.27 -16.79 -6.61
C ASP A 147 3.19 -16.05 -7.95
N PHE A 148 2.01 -15.52 -8.33
CA PHE A 148 1.77 -14.81 -9.58
C PHE A 148 1.55 -13.30 -9.37
N ALA A 149 2.07 -12.76 -8.27
CA ALA A 149 1.84 -11.36 -7.92
C ALA A 149 2.47 -10.44 -8.97
N PHE A 150 1.83 -9.30 -9.20
CA PHE A 150 2.31 -8.27 -10.11
C PHE A 150 2.75 -7.05 -9.30
N VAL A 151 4.01 -6.64 -9.46
CA VAL A 151 4.58 -5.52 -8.69
C VAL A 151 5.19 -4.50 -9.63
N SER A 152 4.96 -3.23 -9.35
CA SER A 152 5.62 -2.12 -10.06
C SER A 152 6.10 -1.03 -9.10
N GLY A 153 7.17 -0.32 -9.47
CA GLY A 153 7.65 0.85 -8.74
C GLY A 153 9.09 0.71 -8.23
N LYS A 154 9.39 1.37 -7.11
CA LYS A 154 10.74 1.48 -6.53
C LYS A 154 10.71 1.18 -5.03
N GLY A 155 11.78 0.57 -4.52
CA GLY A 155 11.88 0.22 -3.10
C GLY A 155 12.83 -0.96 -2.88
N ASN A 156 12.70 -1.62 -1.72
CA ASN A 156 13.39 -2.87 -1.42
C ASN A 156 12.44 -4.04 -1.69
N ILE A 157 12.55 -4.62 -2.87
CA ILE A 157 11.65 -5.69 -3.32
C ILE A 157 12.39 -7.02 -3.26
N THR A 158 11.72 -8.05 -2.78
CA THR A 158 12.17 -9.44 -2.89
C THR A 158 11.11 -10.22 -3.64
N CYS A 159 11.50 -11.00 -4.65
CA CYS A 159 10.56 -11.83 -5.40
C CYS A 159 10.89 -13.32 -5.33
N TYR A 160 9.83 -14.12 -5.33
CA TYR A 160 9.86 -15.57 -5.35
C TYR A 160 8.91 -16.10 -6.43
N ASP A 161 9.10 -17.38 -6.77
CA ASP A 161 8.21 -18.17 -7.61
C ASP A 161 8.04 -17.60 -9.03
N ALA A 162 6.86 -17.11 -9.38
CA ALA A 162 6.46 -16.72 -10.73
C ALA A 162 5.93 -15.26 -10.78
N ALA A 163 6.44 -14.39 -9.91
CA ALA A 163 6.02 -13.00 -9.85
C ALA A 163 6.47 -12.22 -11.10
N THR A 164 5.68 -11.22 -11.49
CA THR A 164 6.00 -10.27 -12.58
C THR A 164 6.33 -8.91 -11.99
N LEU A 165 7.49 -8.35 -12.36
CA LEU A 165 8.02 -7.13 -11.74
C LEU A 165 8.39 -6.06 -12.76
N TYR A 166 7.93 -4.84 -12.54
CA TYR A 166 8.29 -3.63 -13.27
C TYR A 166 8.97 -2.63 -12.33
N VAL A 167 10.28 -2.74 -12.20
CA VAL A 167 11.07 -1.95 -11.25
C VAL A 167 11.67 -0.73 -11.93
N ASN A 168 11.44 0.47 -11.39
CA ASN A 168 11.98 1.72 -11.92
C ASN A 168 12.96 2.43 -10.96
N GLY A 169 13.39 1.73 -9.91
CA GLY A 169 14.45 2.17 -9.00
C GLY A 169 14.56 1.26 -7.77
N GLY A 170 15.55 1.53 -6.93
CA GLY A 170 15.78 0.78 -5.70
C GLY A 170 16.45 -0.58 -5.90
N ARG A 171 16.21 -1.53 -5.00
CA ARG A 171 16.86 -2.84 -4.95
C ARG A 171 15.83 -3.96 -5.13
N LEU A 172 16.10 -4.86 -6.06
CA LEU A 172 15.36 -6.11 -6.26
C LEU A 172 16.25 -7.31 -5.95
N ASP A 173 15.86 -8.12 -4.97
CA ASP A 173 16.45 -9.44 -4.71
C ASP A 173 15.56 -10.54 -5.29
N ASP A 174 16.03 -11.16 -6.38
CA ASP A 174 15.31 -12.21 -7.10
C ASP A 174 15.71 -13.61 -6.63
N HIS A 175 14.70 -14.40 -6.27
CA HIS A 175 14.79 -15.83 -5.91
C HIS A 175 13.86 -16.71 -6.78
N GLY A 176 13.17 -16.10 -7.75
CA GLY A 176 12.18 -16.72 -8.62
C GLY A 176 11.30 -15.63 -9.23
N HIS A 177 11.12 -15.67 -10.55
CA HIS A 177 10.28 -14.72 -11.28
C HIS A 177 9.70 -15.34 -12.55
N MET A 178 8.60 -14.78 -13.02
CA MET A 178 8.08 -15.00 -14.37
C MET A 178 8.72 -14.03 -15.36
N GLU A 179 8.81 -12.75 -15.00
CA GLU A 179 9.37 -11.67 -15.81
C GLU A 179 9.81 -10.50 -14.92
N ILE A 180 10.96 -9.91 -15.24
CA ILE A 180 11.46 -8.69 -14.61
C ILE A 180 11.77 -7.67 -15.71
N VAL A 181 11.18 -6.48 -15.60
CA VAL A 181 11.53 -5.30 -16.39
C VAL A 181 12.11 -4.27 -15.44
N ALA A 182 13.41 -4.01 -15.56
CA ALA A 182 14.14 -3.05 -14.75
C ALA A 182 14.52 -1.82 -15.56
N SER A 183 14.31 -0.64 -14.98
CA SER A 183 14.58 0.66 -15.58
C SER A 183 15.03 1.66 -14.50
N GLY A 184 15.34 2.91 -14.89
CA GLY A 184 15.79 3.92 -13.95
C GLY A 184 17.16 3.57 -13.36
N ASP A 185 17.29 3.62 -12.04
CA ASP A 185 18.48 3.27 -11.27
C ASP A 185 18.35 1.92 -10.53
N ALA A 186 17.43 1.05 -10.97
CA ALA A 186 17.15 -0.22 -10.32
C ALA A 186 18.37 -1.16 -10.28
N MET A 187 18.62 -1.77 -9.12
CA MET A 187 19.64 -2.79 -8.91
C MET A 187 18.96 -4.16 -8.74
N VAL A 188 19.10 -5.03 -9.74
CA VAL A 188 18.53 -6.38 -9.74
C VAL A 188 19.61 -7.39 -9.37
N TYR A 189 19.41 -8.14 -8.29
CA TYR A 189 20.26 -9.23 -7.87
C TYR A 189 19.57 -10.56 -8.18
N SER A 190 20.04 -11.27 -9.20
CA SER A 190 19.41 -12.52 -9.66
C SER A 190 20.44 -13.62 -9.85
N PHE A 191 19.99 -14.87 -9.79
CA PHE A 191 20.76 -16.05 -10.16
C PHE A 191 20.78 -16.32 -11.68
N THR A 192 20.02 -15.54 -12.46
CA THR A 192 19.86 -15.71 -13.91
C THR A 192 19.68 -14.35 -14.60
N ASN A 193 19.75 -14.35 -15.93
CA ASN A 193 19.37 -13.21 -16.78
C ASN A 193 18.18 -13.52 -17.69
N ARG A 194 17.67 -14.75 -17.65
CA ARG A 194 16.54 -15.18 -18.48
C ARG A 194 15.30 -14.43 -18.05
N ARG A 195 14.56 -13.87 -19.02
CA ARG A 195 13.32 -13.08 -18.77
C ARG A 195 13.53 -11.85 -17.87
N ILE A 196 14.74 -11.32 -17.88
CA ILE A 196 15.07 -10.03 -17.26
C ILE A 196 15.43 -9.05 -18.39
N THR A 197 14.63 -7.99 -18.52
CA THR A 197 14.92 -6.87 -19.42
C THR A 197 15.45 -5.71 -18.59
N VAL A 198 16.63 -5.22 -18.93
CA VAL A 198 17.27 -4.09 -18.24
C VAL A 198 17.36 -2.90 -19.21
N GLN A 199 16.91 -1.74 -18.76
CA GLN A 199 16.82 -0.51 -19.55
C GLN A 199 17.44 0.67 -18.79
N ALA A 200 17.80 1.74 -19.51
CA ALA A 200 18.39 2.96 -18.94
C ALA A 200 19.62 2.66 -18.06
N ASN A 201 19.66 3.17 -16.83
CA ASN A 201 20.80 3.02 -15.90
C ASN A 201 20.64 1.82 -14.95
N ALA A 202 19.64 0.96 -15.16
CA ALA A 202 19.41 -0.21 -14.33
C ALA A 202 20.55 -1.22 -14.52
N LYS A 203 20.82 -2.00 -13.46
CA LYS A 203 21.94 -2.95 -13.43
C LYS A 203 21.49 -4.31 -12.95
N LEU A 204 22.00 -5.35 -13.60
CA LEU A 204 21.85 -6.74 -13.19
C LEU A 204 23.15 -7.23 -12.54
N TYR A 205 23.03 -7.80 -11.36
CA TYR A 205 24.08 -8.41 -10.56
C TYR A 205 23.79 -9.89 -10.40
N TYR A 206 24.77 -10.73 -10.72
CA TYR A 206 24.63 -12.18 -10.54
C TYR A 206 24.93 -12.57 -9.09
N LYS A 207 23.99 -13.27 -8.45
CA LYS A 207 24.20 -13.90 -7.13
C LYS A 207 25.17 -15.08 -7.31
N GLN A 208 26.26 -15.11 -6.54
CA GLN A 208 27.10 -16.31 -6.45
C GLN A 208 26.29 -17.39 -5.73
N GLN A 209 26.18 -18.57 -6.35
CA GLN A 209 25.51 -19.74 -5.79
C GLN A 209 26.34 -20.37 -4.68
#